data_AF-A0A2M8G6X2-F1
#
_entry.id   AF-A0A2M8G6X2-F1
#
_cell.length_a   1.000
_cell.length_b   1.000
_cell.length_c   1.000
_cell.angle_alpha   90.00
_cell.angle_beta   90.00
_cell.angle_gamma   90.00
#
_symmetry.space_group_name_H-M   'P 1'
#
loop_
_entity.id
_entity.type
_entity.pdbx_description
1 polymer ?
#
loop_
_entity_poly.entity_id
_entity_poly.type
_entity_poly.pdbx_seq_one_letter_code
_entity_poly.pdbx_strand_id
1 'polypeptide(L)'
;GKNSIEAEEGGFAWYQGVKMAIFDVSDFENPKELFKTEIGDRGTDSFVLNDHKAFLYDSKKQLLVIPILLAELTASQRENNLEANTYGEYTFQGAYVYRLNLEDGFKLIGRITHYDDFGKDDGYYYYGDDKAILRSLFIDNYLYTLSQTTLKVNLLDNLQEVKTITL
;
A
#
# COMPACT_ATOMS: atom_id res chain seq x y z
N GLY A 1 -2.19 3.41 8.82
CA GLY A 1 -2.40 2.50 9.96
C GLY A 1 -2.93 1.17 9.45
N LYS A 2 -3.48 0.34 10.34
CA LYS A 2 -4.27 -0.85 9.96
C LYS A 2 -5.73 -0.62 10.34
N ASN A 3 -6.66 -1.21 9.59
CA ASN A 3 -8.03 -1.36 10.08
C ASN A 3 -8.07 -2.46 11.17
N SER A 4 -9.10 -2.49 12.01
CA SER A 4 -9.21 -3.48 13.10
C SER A 4 -10.65 -3.88 13.39
N ILE A 5 -10.85 -5.14 13.74
CA ILE A 5 -12.13 -5.71 14.19
C ILE A 5 -11.93 -6.20 15.63
N GLU A 6 -12.80 -5.79 16.55
CA GLU A 6 -12.75 -6.25 17.95
C GLU A 6 -12.93 -7.77 18.02
N ALA A 7 -12.15 -8.44 18.85
CA ALA A 7 -12.30 -9.87 19.09
C ALA A 7 -13.54 -10.13 19.95
N GLU A 8 -14.27 -11.21 19.66
CA GLU A 8 -15.46 -11.59 20.44
C GLU A 8 -15.14 -11.84 21.93
N GLU A 9 -13.92 -12.30 22.22
CA GLU A 9 -13.43 -12.55 23.57
C GLU A 9 -11.98 -12.04 23.75
N GLY A 10 -11.58 -11.77 24.99
CA GLY A 10 -10.18 -11.54 25.35
C GLY A 10 -9.68 -10.08 25.32
N GLY A 11 -10.53 -9.10 25.00
CA GLY A 11 -10.19 -7.67 25.15
C GLY A 11 -9.09 -7.17 24.22
N PHE A 12 -9.05 -7.67 22.98
CA PHE A 12 -8.11 -7.24 21.94
C PHE A 12 -8.83 -7.07 20.59
N ALA A 13 -8.11 -6.64 19.55
CA ALA A 13 -8.65 -6.50 18.21
C ALA A 13 -7.73 -7.14 17.16
N TRP A 14 -8.35 -7.74 16.14
CA TRP A 14 -7.68 -8.28 14.97
C TRP A 14 -7.41 -7.18 13.95
N TYR A 15 -6.14 -6.85 13.72
CA TYR A 15 -5.77 -5.99 12.60
C TYR A 15 -6.18 -6.61 11.26
N GLN A 16 -6.53 -5.77 10.29
CA GLN A 16 -6.97 -6.19 8.95
C GLN A 16 -5.99 -5.64 7.90
N GLY A 17 -6.50 -5.13 6.78
CA GLY A 17 -5.71 -4.46 5.76
C GLY A 17 -5.09 -3.14 6.23
N VAL A 18 -4.34 -2.51 5.33
CA VAL A 18 -3.80 -1.16 5.53
C VAL A 18 -4.93 -0.15 5.39
N LYS A 19 -5.05 0.76 6.37
CA LYS A 19 -6.00 1.89 6.34
C LYS A 19 -5.26 3.20 6.15
N MET A 20 -5.74 3.99 5.19
CA MET A 20 -5.40 5.42 5.04
C MET A 20 -6.65 6.26 5.27
N ALA A 21 -6.48 7.38 5.97
CA ALA A 21 -7.55 8.31 6.21
C ALA A 21 -7.03 9.75 6.29
N ILE A 22 -7.85 10.70 5.82
CA ILE A 22 -7.66 12.14 6.00
C ILE A 22 -8.65 12.60 7.06
N PHE A 23 -8.15 13.38 8.01
CA PHE A 23 -8.98 14.00 9.05
C PHE A 23 -8.91 15.53 8.91
N ASP A 24 -10.07 16.17 9.02
CA ASP A 24 -10.17 17.59 9.34
C ASP A 24 -9.98 17.75 10.85
N VAL A 25 -8.93 18.48 11.22
CA VAL A 25 -8.55 18.77 12.61
C VAL A 25 -8.65 20.27 12.93
N SER A 26 -9.46 21.01 12.16
CA SER A 26 -9.74 22.43 12.43
C SER A 26 -10.43 22.66 13.79
N ASP A 27 -11.20 21.67 14.25
CA ASP A 27 -11.66 21.54 15.63
C ASP A 27 -10.95 20.34 16.28
N PHE A 28 -9.99 20.62 17.17
CA PHE A 28 -9.19 19.59 17.83
C PHE A 28 -10.00 18.70 18.78
N GLU A 29 -11.10 19.20 19.32
CA GLU A 29 -11.97 18.44 20.23
C GLU A 29 -12.87 17.47 19.44
N ASN A 30 -13.12 17.75 18.15
CA ASN A 30 -14.02 16.97 17.30
C ASN A 30 -13.43 16.75 15.89
N PRO A 31 -12.34 15.97 15.76
CA PRO A 31 -11.76 15.66 14.46
C PRO A 31 -12.74 14.88 13.58
N LYS A 32 -12.81 15.22 12.29
CA LYS A 32 -13.74 14.61 11.32
C LYS A 32 -12.99 13.82 10.27
N GLU A 33 -13.30 12.53 10.10
CA GLU A 33 -12.79 11.73 8.99
C GLU A 33 -13.43 12.23 7.68
N LEU A 34 -12.63 12.81 6.78
CA LEU A 34 -13.10 13.31 5.48
C LEU A 34 -13.11 12.19 4.44
N PHE A 35 -12.00 11.44 4.38
CA PHE A 35 -11.78 10.41 3.40
C PHE A 35 -11.10 9.22 4.05
N LYS A 36 -11.46 8.02 3.62
CA LYS A 36 -10.76 6.78 3.98
C LYS A 36 -10.65 5.86 2.78
N THR A 37 -9.59 5.07 2.76
CA THR A 37 -9.47 3.90 1.89
C THR A 37 -8.78 2.78 2.66
N GLU A 38 -9.20 1.56 2.37
CA GLU A 38 -8.62 0.34 2.92
C GLU A 38 -8.00 -0.45 1.77
N ILE A 39 -6.86 -1.10 2.04
CA ILE A 39 -6.09 -1.86 1.06
C ILE A 39 -5.93 -3.28 1.60
N GLY A 40 -6.43 -4.24 0.83
CA GLY A 40 -6.34 -5.67 1.09
C GLY A 40 -6.98 -6.12 2.41
N ASP A 41 -6.71 -7.37 2.75
CA ASP A 41 -7.19 -8.02 3.96
C ASP A 41 -6.04 -8.19 4.98
N ARG A 42 -6.34 -8.86 6.10
CA ARG A 42 -5.35 -9.21 7.12
C ARG A 42 -4.15 -9.94 6.50
N GLY A 43 -2.97 -9.41 6.77
CA GLY A 43 -1.71 -9.82 6.14
C GLY A 43 -1.12 -8.74 5.24
N THR A 44 -1.96 -7.82 4.71
CA THR A 44 -1.47 -6.68 3.93
C THR A 44 -0.58 -5.81 4.81
N ASP A 45 0.61 -5.48 4.35
CA ASP A 45 1.60 -4.68 5.05
C ASP A 45 2.21 -3.56 4.20
N SER A 46 2.98 -2.69 4.85
CA SER A 46 3.64 -1.56 4.24
C SER A 46 4.79 -1.09 5.11
N PHE A 47 5.93 -0.78 4.49
CA PHE A 47 7.06 -0.16 5.19
C PHE A 47 6.67 1.17 5.87
N VAL A 48 5.63 1.87 5.40
CA VAL A 48 5.19 3.15 5.99
C VAL A 48 4.66 3.02 7.42
N LEU A 49 4.29 1.81 7.83
CA LEU A 49 3.78 1.57 9.19
C LEU A 49 4.90 1.64 10.25
N ASN A 50 6.15 1.45 9.83
CA ASN A 50 7.31 1.42 10.71
C ASN A 50 8.38 2.45 10.32
N ASP A 51 8.31 3.00 9.11
CA ASP A 51 9.24 4.00 8.58
C ASP A 51 8.50 5.14 7.88
N HIS A 52 8.45 6.30 8.55
CA HIS A 52 7.79 7.50 8.03
C HIS A 52 8.43 8.07 6.75
N LYS A 53 9.62 7.61 6.35
CA LYS A 53 10.30 8.02 5.09
C LYS A 53 10.00 7.07 3.93
N ALA A 54 9.20 6.03 4.13
CA ALA A 54 8.91 5.04 3.10
C ALA A 54 7.87 5.51 2.07
N PHE A 55 7.06 6.53 2.38
CA PHE A 55 6.10 7.09 1.42
C PHE A 55 6.60 8.39 0.79
N LEU A 56 6.07 8.68 -0.39
CA LEU A 56 6.26 9.93 -1.11
C LEU A 56 4.94 10.69 -1.12
N TYR A 57 4.96 11.97 -0.75
CA TYR A 57 3.81 12.86 -0.83
C TYR A 57 4.23 14.22 -1.39
N ASP A 58 3.48 14.71 -2.38
CA ASP A 58 3.60 16.07 -2.91
C ASP A 58 2.21 16.65 -3.15
N SER A 59 1.86 17.68 -2.38
CA SER A 59 0.53 18.30 -2.44
C SER A 59 0.30 19.08 -3.73
N LYS A 60 1.33 19.67 -4.34
CA LYS A 60 1.21 20.45 -5.58
C LYS A 60 0.89 19.56 -6.77
N LYS A 61 1.47 18.37 -6.82
CA LYS A 61 1.17 17.32 -7.80
C LYS A 61 -0.01 16.45 -7.40
N GLN A 62 -0.57 16.66 -6.20
CA GLN A 62 -1.59 15.78 -5.62
C GLN A 62 -1.13 14.31 -5.63
N LEU A 63 0.15 14.04 -5.38
CA LEU A 63 0.76 12.72 -5.53
C LEU A 63 0.96 12.08 -4.15
N LEU A 64 0.54 10.83 -4.01
CA LEU A 64 0.86 9.97 -2.87
C LEU A 64 1.32 8.60 -3.40
N VAL A 65 2.50 8.15 -3.00
CA VAL A 65 3.02 6.82 -3.36
C VAL A 65 3.39 6.05 -2.11
N ILE A 66 2.86 4.84 -1.98
CA ILE A 66 3.02 4.00 -0.79
C ILE A 66 3.45 2.58 -1.19
N PRO A 67 4.55 2.06 -0.63
CA PRO A 67 4.90 0.66 -0.79
C PRO A 67 3.89 -0.23 -0.07
N ILE A 68 3.38 -1.27 -0.72
CA ILE A 68 2.39 -2.22 -0.19
C ILE A 68 2.86 -3.64 -0.49
N LEU A 69 2.84 -4.48 0.54
CA LEU A 69 2.70 -5.93 0.39
C LEU A 69 1.21 -6.24 0.56
N LEU A 70 0.54 -6.66 -0.51
CA LEU A 70 -0.89 -6.92 -0.53
C LEU A 70 -1.16 -8.38 -0.14
N ALA A 71 -2.06 -8.57 0.82
CA ALA A 71 -2.67 -9.87 1.09
C ALA A 71 -4.17 -9.79 0.81
N GLU A 72 -4.71 -10.78 0.12
CA GLU A 72 -6.13 -10.85 -0.23
C GLU A 72 -6.71 -12.22 0.14
N LEU A 73 -7.90 -12.22 0.71
CA LEU A 73 -8.67 -13.44 0.92
C LEU A 73 -9.20 -13.95 -0.43
N THR A 74 -8.98 -15.22 -0.71
CA THR A 74 -9.51 -15.93 -1.88
C THR A 74 -11.04 -16.02 -1.80
N ALA A 75 -11.70 -16.25 -2.95
CA ALA A 75 -13.15 -16.43 -2.98
C ALA A 75 -13.63 -17.55 -2.04
N SER A 76 -12.91 -18.68 -2.01
CA SER A 76 -13.18 -19.81 -1.12
C SER A 76 -13.09 -19.42 0.36
N GLN A 77 -12.09 -18.62 0.75
CA GLN A 77 -12.01 -18.11 2.12
C GLN A 77 -13.20 -17.23 2.46
N ARG A 78 -13.67 -16.39 1.53
CA ARG A 78 -14.80 -15.49 1.78
C ARG A 78 -16.15 -16.18 1.90
N GLU A 79 -16.33 -17.32 1.25
CA GLU A 79 -17.58 -18.10 1.30
C GLU A 79 -17.74 -18.87 2.63
N ASN A 80 -16.64 -19.17 3.33
CA ASN A 80 -16.63 -19.97 4.55
C ASN A 80 -16.56 -19.09 5.80
N ASN A 81 -17.72 -18.72 6.38
CA ASN A 81 -17.89 -18.01 7.67
C ASN A 81 -16.61 -17.34 8.22
N LEU A 82 -16.17 -16.27 7.54
CA LEU A 82 -14.87 -15.63 7.74
C LEU A 82 -14.64 -15.21 9.19
N GLU A 83 -13.70 -15.89 9.87
CA GLU A 83 -13.20 -15.42 11.16
C GLU A 83 -12.32 -14.17 10.96
N ALA A 84 -12.41 -13.20 11.87
CA ALA A 84 -11.65 -11.95 11.80
C ALA A 84 -10.11 -12.13 11.88
N ASN A 85 -9.65 -13.31 12.32
CA ASN A 85 -8.23 -13.70 12.39
C ASN A 85 -7.68 -14.27 11.06
N THR A 86 -8.54 -14.51 10.06
CA THR A 86 -8.18 -15.19 8.80
C THR A 86 -7.18 -14.35 8.01
N TYR A 87 -6.05 -14.93 7.62
CA TYR A 87 -5.05 -14.28 6.77
C TYR A 87 -5.36 -14.46 5.29
N GLY A 88 -5.18 -13.37 4.52
CA GLY A 88 -5.14 -13.42 3.06
C GLY A 88 -3.85 -14.03 2.54
N GLU A 89 -3.87 -14.43 1.28
CA GLU A 89 -2.70 -14.85 0.52
C GLU A 89 -2.00 -13.63 -0.06
N TYR A 90 -0.67 -13.63 -0.13
CA TYR A 90 0.04 -12.53 -0.79
C TYR A 90 -0.22 -12.57 -2.30
N THR A 91 -0.73 -11.47 -2.85
CA THR A 91 -1.11 -11.37 -4.26
C THR A 91 -0.36 -10.27 -5.02
N PHE A 92 0.33 -9.37 -4.30
CA PHE A 92 1.11 -8.30 -4.92
C PHE A 92 2.15 -7.72 -3.95
N GLN A 93 3.34 -7.36 -4.47
CA GLN A 93 4.28 -6.48 -3.78
C GLN A 93 4.66 -5.35 -4.74
N GLY A 94 4.56 -4.11 -4.27
CA GLY A 94 4.99 -2.97 -5.05
C GLY A 94 4.57 -1.63 -4.47
N ALA A 95 4.46 -0.61 -5.29
CA ALA A 95 4.04 0.73 -4.91
C ALA A 95 2.66 1.04 -5.47
N TYR A 96 1.76 1.49 -4.60
CA TYR A 96 0.47 2.05 -4.98
C TYR A 96 0.63 3.55 -5.20
N VAL A 97 0.15 4.03 -6.34
CA VAL A 97 0.24 5.45 -6.74
C VAL A 97 -1.16 6.04 -6.74
N TYR A 98 -1.38 7.02 -5.87
CA TYR A 98 -2.64 7.73 -5.72
C TYR A 98 -2.51 9.18 -6.17
N ARG A 99 -3.60 9.69 -6.74
CA ARG A 99 -3.92 11.12 -6.68
C ARG A 99 -4.63 11.40 -5.37
N LEU A 100 -4.19 12.42 -4.63
CA LEU A 100 -4.73 12.80 -3.33
C LEU A 100 -5.05 14.29 -3.27
N ASN A 101 -6.33 14.63 -3.05
CA ASN A 101 -6.79 15.99 -2.81
C ASN A 101 -7.98 16.02 -1.82
N LEU A 102 -8.41 17.21 -1.42
CA LEU A 102 -9.50 17.38 -0.44
C LEU A 102 -10.91 17.40 -1.07
N GLU A 103 -11.01 17.20 -2.38
CA GLU A 103 -12.29 17.15 -3.12
C GLU A 103 -12.72 15.69 -3.36
N ASP A 104 -11.83 14.89 -3.95
CA ASP A 104 -12.04 13.49 -4.33
C ASP A 104 -11.43 12.49 -3.31
N GLY A 105 -10.59 12.94 -2.39
CA GLY A 105 -9.86 12.07 -1.46
C GLY A 105 -8.77 11.26 -2.17
N PHE A 106 -8.73 9.95 -1.90
CA PHE A 106 -7.74 9.02 -2.46
C PHE A 106 -8.25 8.40 -3.77
N LYS A 107 -7.61 8.73 -4.90
CA LYS A 107 -7.90 8.13 -6.20
C LYS A 107 -6.71 7.30 -6.69
N LEU A 108 -6.85 5.98 -6.73
CA LEU A 108 -5.80 5.10 -7.23
C LEU A 108 -5.57 5.36 -8.73
N ILE A 109 -4.33 5.70 -9.10
CA ILE A 109 -3.90 5.90 -10.49
C ILE A 109 -3.35 4.59 -11.05
N GLY A 110 -2.64 3.82 -10.23
CA GLY A 110 -2.18 2.49 -10.59
C GLY A 110 -1.16 1.94 -9.60
N ARG A 111 -0.47 0.87 -10.00
CA ARG A 111 0.45 0.11 -9.18
C ARG A 111 1.73 -0.19 -9.96
N ILE A 112 2.87 -0.17 -9.31
CA ILE A 112 4.19 -0.50 -9.90
C ILE A 112 4.80 -1.65 -9.10
N THR A 113 5.36 -2.64 -9.78
CA THR A 113 6.06 -3.78 -9.14
C THR A 113 7.43 -4.01 -9.76
N HIS A 114 8.35 -4.57 -8.97
CA HIS A 114 9.67 -5.04 -9.39
C HIS A 114 9.74 -6.56 -9.61
N TYR A 115 8.60 -7.25 -9.51
CA TYR A 115 8.50 -8.69 -9.77
C TYR A 115 7.96 -8.90 -11.19
N ASP A 116 8.65 -9.73 -11.96
CA ASP A 116 8.18 -10.15 -13.29
C ASP A 116 6.98 -11.10 -13.18
N ASP A 117 7.00 -11.96 -12.15
CA ASP A 117 5.94 -12.93 -11.89
C ASP A 117 5.78 -13.14 -10.38
N PHE A 118 4.84 -12.39 -9.79
CA PHE A 118 4.59 -12.44 -8.35
C PHE A 118 3.92 -13.78 -7.97
N GLY A 119 4.45 -14.47 -6.96
CA GLY A 119 3.89 -15.75 -6.49
C GLY A 119 4.47 -17.01 -7.14
N LYS A 120 5.41 -16.90 -8.09
CA LYS A 120 6.09 -18.07 -8.69
C LYS A 120 7.35 -18.53 -7.97
N ASP A 121 7.94 -17.66 -7.14
CA ASP A 121 9.03 -18.07 -6.26
C ASP A 121 8.39 -18.70 -5.00
N ASP A 122 8.77 -19.94 -4.66
CA ASP A 122 8.25 -20.73 -3.51
C ASP A 122 8.50 -20.09 -2.12
N GLY A 123 8.93 -18.83 -2.07
CA GLY A 123 9.19 -18.08 -0.86
C GLY A 123 7.96 -17.30 -0.38
N TYR A 124 7.58 -17.49 0.88
CA TYR A 124 6.60 -16.64 1.58
C TYR A 124 7.19 -15.29 2.04
N TYR A 125 8.42 -14.96 1.61
CA TYR A 125 9.19 -13.81 2.11
C TYR A 125 9.14 -12.63 1.14
N TYR A 126 7.94 -12.06 0.93
CA TYR A 126 7.76 -10.87 0.10
C TYR A 126 7.90 -9.55 0.88
N TYR A 127 7.97 -9.63 2.21
CA TYR A 127 8.22 -8.47 3.06
C TYR A 127 9.73 -8.28 3.26
N GLY A 128 10.32 -7.35 2.52
CA GLY A 128 11.72 -6.97 2.69
C GLY A 128 12.73 -7.87 2.00
N ASP A 129 12.32 -8.63 0.98
CA ASP A 129 13.28 -9.23 0.05
C ASP A 129 14.01 -8.14 -0.77
N ASP A 130 14.84 -8.59 -1.70
CA ASP A 130 15.69 -7.72 -2.52
C ASP A 130 14.91 -6.97 -3.61
N LYS A 131 13.75 -7.49 -4.03
CA LYS A 131 12.83 -6.89 -5.01
C LYS A 131 11.77 -5.99 -4.39
N ALA A 132 11.54 -6.08 -3.08
CA ALA A 132 10.52 -5.30 -2.41
C ALA A 132 10.76 -3.80 -2.57
N ILE A 133 9.77 -3.07 -3.11
CA ILE A 133 9.89 -1.62 -3.25
C ILE A 133 9.93 -0.96 -1.86
N LEU A 134 11.04 -0.29 -1.55
CA LEU A 134 11.32 0.35 -0.26
C LEU A 134 11.06 1.85 -0.29
N ARG A 135 11.32 2.50 -1.43
CA ARG A 135 11.28 3.96 -1.60
C ARG A 135 10.72 4.35 -2.95
N SER A 136 10.16 5.55 -2.99
CA SER A 136 9.81 6.24 -4.22
C SER A 136 10.20 7.70 -4.17
N LEU A 137 10.54 8.26 -5.32
CA LEU A 137 10.81 9.69 -5.50
C LEU A 137 10.41 10.09 -6.92
N PHE A 138 10.25 11.38 -7.19
CA PHE A 138 10.03 11.86 -8.55
C PHE A 138 11.01 12.96 -8.93
N ILE A 139 11.31 13.04 -10.22
CA ILE A 139 12.05 14.15 -10.84
C ILE A 139 11.29 14.52 -12.10
N ASP A 140 10.92 15.79 -12.23
CA ASP A 140 10.07 16.29 -13.32
C ASP A 140 8.78 15.46 -13.49
N ASN A 141 8.65 14.74 -14.61
CA ASN A 141 7.51 13.89 -14.94
C ASN A 141 7.78 12.39 -14.74
N TYR A 142 8.86 12.03 -14.04
CA TYR A 142 9.28 10.64 -13.86
C TYR A 142 9.15 10.23 -12.40
N LEU A 143 8.46 9.11 -12.16
CA LEU A 143 8.41 8.41 -10.89
C LEU A 143 9.47 7.33 -10.87
N TYR A 144 10.26 7.31 -9.81
CA TYR A 144 11.29 6.32 -9.55
C TYR A 144 10.85 5.46 -8.37
N THR A 145 10.88 4.14 -8.54
CA THR A 145 10.70 3.17 -7.46
C THR A 145 11.97 2.39 -7.25
N LEU A 146 12.35 2.20 -5.99
CA LEU A 146 13.64 1.61 -5.61
C LEU A 146 13.41 0.41 -4.68
N SER A 147 14.01 -0.72 -5.04
CA SER A 147 14.26 -1.88 -4.16
C SER A 147 15.77 -2.05 -3.96
N GLN A 148 16.21 -3.13 -3.31
CA GLN A 148 17.64 -3.38 -3.09
C GLN A 148 18.38 -3.66 -4.41
N THR A 149 17.70 -4.31 -5.36
CA THR A 149 18.31 -4.75 -6.64
C THR A 149 17.81 -4.02 -7.86
N THR A 150 16.76 -3.18 -7.74
CA THR A 150 16.10 -2.59 -8.90
C THR A 150 15.74 -1.13 -8.68
N LEU A 151 16.07 -0.29 -9.67
CA LEU A 151 15.51 1.04 -9.86
C LEU A 151 14.64 1.04 -11.12
N LYS A 152 13.34 1.27 -10.96
CA LYS A 152 12.39 1.34 -12.06
C LYS A 152 11.89 2.78 -12.23
N VAL A 153 11.73 3.21 -13.48
CA VAL A 153 11.32 4.55 -13.88
C VAL A 153 10.05 4.46 -14.69
N ASN A 154 9.02 5.19 -14.27
CA ASN A 154 7.72 5.27 -14.92
C ASN A 154 7.34 6.74 -15.18
N LEU A 155 6.54 7.01 -16.21
CA LEU A 155 5.92 8.33 -16.40
C LEU A 155 4.89 8.58 -15.29
N LEU A 156 4.85 9.78 -14.71
CA LEU A 156 3.84 10.10 -13.68
C LEU A 156 2.41 10.15 -14.22
N ASP A 157 2.23 10.51 -15.50
CA ASP A 157 0.91 10.70 -16.10
C ASP A 157 0.11 9.41 -16.24
N ASN A 158 0.78 8.30 -16.57
CA ASN A 158 0.13 7.03 -16.93
C ASN A 158 0.85 5.79 -16.35
N LEU A 159 1.93 5.98 -15.58
CA LEU A 159 2.76 4.93 -15.00
C LEU A 159 3.38 3.98 -16.03
N GLN A 160 3.43 4.35 -17.30
CA GLN A 160 4.12 3.57 -18.33
C GLN A 160 5.60 3.46 -17.97
N GLU A 161 6.13 2.23 -17.99
CA GLU A 161 7.55 1.98 -17.76
C GLU A 161 8.38 2.64 -18.85
N VAL A 162 9.40 3.39 -18.43
CA VAL A 162 10.39 4.03 -19.29
C VAL A 162 11.69 3.26 -19.27
N LYS A 163 12.12 2.82 -18.07
CA LYS A 163 13.38 2.12 -17.89
C LYS A 163 13.38 1.31 -16.60
N THR A 164 14.08 0.18 -16.64
CA THR A 164 14.46 -0.60 -15.46
C THR A 164 15.97 -0.75 -15.41
N ILE A 165 16.56 -0.61 -14.22
CA ILE A 165 18.01 -0.73 -13.96
C ILE A 165 18.20 -1.72 -12.82
N THR A 166 19.02 -2.75 -13.03
CA THR A 166 19.49 -3.65 -11.98
C THR A 166 20.70 -3.01 -11.28
N LEU A 167 20.71 -3.04 -9.95
CA LEU A 167 21.74 -2.43 -9.09
C LEU A 167 22.85 -3.41 -8.71
#